data_AF-A0A512NBC1-F1
#
_entry.id   AF-A0A512NBC1-F1
#
_cell.length_a   1.000
_cell.length_b   1.000
_cell.length_c   1.000
_cell.angle_alpha   90.00
_cell.angle_beta   90.00
_cell.angle_gamma   90.00
#
_symmetry.space_group_name_H-M   'P 1'
#
loop_
_entity.id
_entity.type
_entity.pdbx_description
1 polymer ?
#
loop_
_entity_poly.entity_id
_entity_poly.type
_entity_poly.pdbx_seq_one_letter_code
_entity_poly.pdbx_strand_id
1 'polypeptide(L)'
;MDQPLFRRARDCRVSRISPADTNKFVMTVDPVTDKAPFLSVVEIFEPGGKTPLHKHDQAHEMFYVLEGSGRAHCGGATYDMEKGDTLVLPPGMDHVVENAGSGKLYCLTVMVPNEGLAELIRAGMAMALDDTDRAVVSATPS
;
A
#
# COMPACT_ATOMS: atom_id res chain seq x y z
N MET A 1 -21.86 4.30 3.43
CA MET A 1 -21.73 5.04 2.16
C MET A 1 -23.08 5.04 1.47
N ASP A 2 -23.59 6.21 1.07
CA ASP A 2 -24.93 6.35 0.45
C ASP A 2 -24.85 6.71 -1.05
N GLN A 3 -23.63 6.94 -1.57
CA GLN A 3 -23.32 7.28 -2.95
C GLN A 3 -22.02 6.56 -3.37
N PRO A 4 -21.81 6.31 -4.67
CA PRO A 4 -20.57 5.71 -5.16
C PRO A 4 -19.38 6.66 -4.98
N LEU A 5 -18.23 6.08 -4.66
CA LEU A 5 -16.97 6.80 -4.64
C LEU A 5 -16.27 6.68 -6.01
N PHE A 6 -15.97 7.82 -6.63
CA PHE A 6 -15.18 7.90 -7.85
C PHE A 6 -14.09 8.96 -7.69
N ARG A 7 -12.83 8.59 -7.93
CA ARG A 7 -11.67 9.50 -7.95
C ARG A 7 -10.55 8.92 -8.80
N ARG A 8 -9.61 9.76 -9.22
CA ARG A 8 -8.38 9.32 -9.87
C ARG A 8 -7.28 9.17 -8.82
N ALA A 9 -6.50 8.10 -8.88
CA ALA A 9 -5.40 7.86 -7.93
C ALA A 9 -4.36 9.01 -7.96
N ARG A 10 -4.11 9.61 -9.12
CA ARG A 10 -3.21 10.78 -9.27
C ARG A 10 -3.63 12.03 -8.48
N ASP A 11 -4.91 12.12 -8.12
CA ASP A 11 -5.50 13.24 -7.37
C ASP A 11 -5.66 12.88 -5.88
N CYS A 12 -5.25 11.67 -5.47
CA CYS A 12 -5.35 11.20 -4.10
C CYS A 12 -4.20 11.73 -3.24
N ARG A 13 -4.41 11.74 -1.91
CA ARG A 13 -3.34 12.03 -0.95
C ARG A 13 -2.19 11.05 -1.17
N VAL A 14 -0.98 11.59 -1.24
CA VAL A 14 0.24 10.80 -1.21
C VAL A 14 1.01 11.17 0.04
N SER A 15 1.28 10.18 0.88
CA SER A 15 1.95 10.40 2.16
C SER A 15 2.95 9.31 2.48
N ARG A 16 3.97 9.67 3.24
CA ARG A 16 4.88 8.76 3.91
C ARG A 16 4.66 8.89 5.42
N ILE A 17 4.52 7.78 6.14
CA ILE A 17 4.16 7.81 7.58
C ILE A 17 5.27 8.49 8.40
N SER A 18 6.52 8.08 8.23
CA SER A 18 7.68 8.66 8.91
C SER A 18 8.79 9.05 7.92
N PRO A 19 9.67 10.02 8.24
CA PRO A 19 10.80 10.37 7.38
C PRO A 19 11.77 9.20 7.10
N ALA A 20 11.84 8.23 8.01
CA ALA A 20 12.71 7.06 7.91
C ALA A 20 12.12 5.96 7.01
N ASP A 21 10.82 6.02 6.72
CA ASP A 21 10.16 5.03 5.89
C ASP A 21 10.58 5.20 4.42
N THR A 22 10.67 4.08 3.73
CA THR A 22 11.11 4.00 2.32
C THR A 22 9.97 3.76 1.35
N ASN A 23 8.76 3.60 1.86
CA ASN A 23 7.53 3.45 1.13
C ASN A 23 6.66 4.72 1.25
N LYS A 24 5.79 4.93 0.27
CA LYS A 24 4.76 5.97 0.29
C LYS A 24 3.42 5.40 -0.15
N PHE A 25 2.35 6.04 0.29
CA PHE A 25 0.99 5.57 0.13
C PHE A 25 0.18 6.55 -0.71
N VAL A 26 -0.41 6.09 -1.81
CA VAL A 26 -1.46 6.80 -2.54
C VAL A 26 -2.81 6.33 -2.01
N MET A 27 -3.49 7.13 -1.20
CA MET A 27 -4.70 6.70 -0.51
C MET A 27 -5.94 6.79 -1.40
N THR A 28 -6.31 5.65 -2.00
CA THR A 28 -7.44 5.56 -2.95
C THR A 28 -8.79 5.48 -2.24
N VAL A 29 -8.86 4.90 -1.05
CA VAL A 29 -10.03 4.92 -0.16
C VAL A 29 -9.58 5.29 1.24
N ASP A 30 -10.10 6.39 1.77
CA ASP A 30 -9.86 6.85 3.14
C ASP A 30 -11.07 6.52 4.01
N PRO A 31 -11.03 5.47 4.85
CA PRO A 31 -12.19 5.04 5.63
C PRO A 31 -12.68 6.12 6.61
N VAL A 32 -11.81 7.05 7.03
CA VAL A 32 -12.15 8.14 7.95
C VAL A 32 -13.07 9.16 7.26
N THR A 33 -12.73 9.53 6.02
CA THR A 33 -13.48 10.53 5.25
C THR A 33 -14.62 9.90 4.46
N ASP A 34 -14.36 8.76 3.84
CA ASP A 34 -15.25 8.12 2.87
C ASP A 34 -16.30 7.22 3.56
N LYS A 35 -16.13 6.92 4.85
CA LYS A 35 -17.01 6.01 5.62
C LYS A 35 -17.15 4.63 4.94
N ALA A 36 -16.09 4.19 4.26
CA ALA A 36 -15.96 2.83 3.75
C ALA A 36 -15.48 1.90 4.89
N PRO A 37 -15.87 0.61 4.90
CA PRO A 37 -15.45 -0.31 5.95
C PRO A 37 -14.00 -0.79 5.80
N PHE A 38 -13.26 -0.29 4.82
CA PHE A 38 -11.90 -0.71 4.48
C PHE A 38 -11.03 0.48 4.10
N LEU A 39 -9.73 0.30 4.28
CA LEU A 39 -8.69 1.12 3.70
C LEU A 39 -8.26 0.54 2.35
N SER A 40 -7.99 1.40 1.38
CA SER A 40 -7.27 1.02 0.16
C SER A 40 -6.23 2.07 -0.20
N VAL A 41 -5.03 1.59 -0.51
CA VAL A 41 -3.88 2.41 -0.88
C VAL A 41 -3.13 1.75 -2.04
N VAL A 42 -2.43 2.53 -2.85
CA VAL A 42 -1.28 2.01 -3.60
C VAL A 42 -0.04 2.31 -2.78
N GLU A 43 0.62 1.26 -2.32
CA GLU A 43 1.87 1.34 -1.60
C GLU A 43 3.04 1.20 -2.57
N ILE A 44 3.95 2.17 -2.51
CA ILE A 44 5.09 2.30 -3.43
C ILE A 44 6.36 2.19 -2.63
N PHE A 45 7.14 1.13 -2.84
CA PHE A 45 8.40 0.87 -2.17
C PHE A 45 9.57 1.27 -3.07
N GLU A 46 10.44 2.15 -2.59
CA GLU A 46 11.74 2.39 -3.24
C GLU A 46 12.62 1.11 -3.23
N PRO A 47 13.63 0.99 -4.11
CA PRO A 47 14.57 -0.15 -4.07
C PRO A 47 15.18 -0.35 -2.68
N GLY A 48 15.13 -1.58 -2.18
CA GLY A 48 15.57 -1.94 -0.82
C GLY A 48 14.62 -1.48 0.31
N GLY A 49 13.52 -0.80 -0.04
CA GLY A 49 12.54 -0.35 0.92
C GLY A 49 11.67 -1.48 1.48
N LYS A 50 11.21 -1.33 2.72
CA LYS A 50 10.39 -2.35 3.40
C LYS A 50 9.48 -1.78 4.46
N THR A 51 8.42 -2.52 4.79
CA THR A 51 7.64 -2.27 6.00
C THR A 51 8.46 -2.61 7.26
N PRO A 52 8.12 -2.06 8.44
CA PRO A 52 8.58 -2.63 9.69
C PRO A 52 8.06 -4.07 9.85
N LEU A 53 8.68 -4.85 10.74
CA LEU A 53 8.05 -6.08 11.22
C LEU A 53 6.85 -5.69 12.07
N HIS A 54 5.66 -6.12 11.66
CA HIS A 54 4.42 -5.80 12.33
C HIS A 54 3.36 -6.87 12.06
N LYS A 55 2.21 -6.69 12.71
CA LYS A 55 1.00 -7.48 12.51
C LYS A 55 -0.22 -6.60 12.74
N HIS A 56 -1.35 -7.08 12.25
CA HIS A 56 -2.67 -6.53 12.51
C HIS A 56 -3.43 -7.49 13.40
N ASP A 57 -3.94 -7.03 14.55
CA ASP A 57 -4.62 -7.90 15.50
C ASP A 57 -6.01 -8.30 15.00
N GLN A 58 -6.63 -7.49 14.13
CA GLN A 58 -8.01 -7.71 13.64
C GLN A 58 -8.11 -7.69 12.12
N ALA A 59 -7.19 -7.01 11.43
CA ALA A 59 -7.30 -6.84 10.00
C ALA A 59 -6.83 -8.04 9.17
N HIS A 60 -7.58 -8.33 8.12
CA HIS A 60 -7.01 -8.97 6.93
C HIS A 60 -6.37 -7.87 6.08
N GLU A 61 -5.14 -8.10 5.67
CA GLU A 61 -4.42 -7.24 4.74
C GLU A 61 -4.13 -8.02 3.46
N MET A 62 -4.35 -7.39 2.32
CA MET A 62 -4.13 -7.97 1.01
C MET A 62 -3.25 -7.05 0.18
N PHE A 63 -2.23 -7.63 -0.44
CA PHE A 63 -1.37 -6.99 -1.42
C PHE A 63 -1.63 -7.62 -2.79
N TYR A 64 -1.80 -6.78 -3.81
CA TYR A 64 -1.75 -7.17 -5.21
C TYR A 64 -0.62 -6.41 -5.91
N VAL A 65 0.33 -7.12 -6.52
CA VAL A 65 1.46 -6.46 -7.18
C VAL A 65 1.02 -5.90 -8.53
N LEU A 66 1.06 -4.57 -8.66
CA LEU A 66 0.73 -3.85 -9.88
C LEU A 66 1.92 -3.81 -10.85
N GLU A 67 3.12 -3.64 -10.32
CA GLU A 67 4.38 -3.52 -11.08
C GLU A 67 5.58 -3.76 -10.15
N GLY A 68 6.67 -4.31 -10.68
CA GLY A 68 7.90 -4.58 -9.94
C GLY A 68 7.94 -5.98 -9.33
N SER A 69 8.93 -6.20 -8.46
CA SER A 69 9.12 -7.45 -7.71
C SER A 69 9.60 -7.18 -6.29
N GLY A 70 9.29 -8.11 -5.38
CA GLY A 70 9.62 -8.00 -3.96
C GLY A 70 9.56 -9.34 -3.25
N ARG A 71 9.60 -9.30 -1.92
CA ARG A 71 9.46 -10.47 -1.06
C ARG A 71 8.53 -10.17 0.10
N ALA A 72 7.78 -11.17 0.50
CA ALA A 72 7.06 -11.18 1.76
C ALA A 72 7.67 -12.22 2.70
N HIS A 73 7.99 -11.80 3.91
CA HIS A 73 8.38 -12.68 5.01
C HIS A 73 7.19 -12.79 5.96
N CYS A 74 6.53 -13.93 5.99
CA CYS A 74 5.35 -14.13 6.85
C CYS A 74 5.17 -15.61 7.18
N GLY A 75 4.63 -15.92 8.36
CA GLY A 75 4.36 -17.30 8.78
C GLY A 75 5.59 -18.22 8.80
N GLY A 76 6.79 -17.66 9.01
CA GLY A 76 8.06 -18.39 8.98
C GLY A 76 8.56 -18.79 7.58
N ALA A 77 7.92 -18.28 6.52
CA ALA A 77 8.32 -18.50 5.13
C ALA A 77 8.65 -17.18 4.42
N THR A 78 9.36 -17.29 3.30
CA THR A 78 9.63 -16.19 2.38
C THR A 78 8.98 -16.52 1.04
N TYR A 79 8.23 -15.56 0.51
CA TYR A 79 7.58 -15.64 -0.80
C TYR A 79 8.15 -14.55 -1.69
N ASP A 80 8.72 -14.91 -2.83
CA ASP A 80 9.01 -13.94 -3.89
C ASP A 80 7.67 -13.52 -4.52
N MET A 81 7.52 -12.23 -4.80
CA MET A 81 6.31 -11.64 -5.37
C MET A 81 6.67 -10.86 -6.63
N GLU A 82 5.88 -11.00 -7.68
CA GLU A 82 5.99 -10.22 -8.92
C GLU A 82 4.63 -9.76 -9.43
N LYS A 83 4.63 -8.96 -10.49
CA LYS A 83 3.42 -8.40 -11.10
C LYS A 83 2.34 -9.47 -11.34
N GLY A 84 1.17 -9.23 -10.78
CA GLY A 84 0.01 -10.14 -10.87
C GLY A 84 -0.18 -11.03 -9.65
N ASP A 85 0.82 -11.15 -8.77
CA ASP A 85 0.71 -11.94 -7.56
C ASP A 85 -0.17 -11.28 -6.50
N THR A 86 -0.78 -12.13 -5.66
CA THR A 86 -1.59 -11.74 -4.52
C THR A 86 -1.06 -12.38 -3.25
N LEU A 87 -0.90 -11.57 -2.20
CA LEU A 87 -0.65 -12.02 -0.84
C LEU A 87 -1.83 -11.60 0.04
N VAL A 88 -2.33 -12.52 0.88
CA VAL A 88 -3.33 -12.22 1.91
C VAL A 88 -2.78 -12.65 3.27
N LEU A 89 -2.76 -11.71 4.20
CA LEU A 89 -2.29 -11.88 5.56
C LEU A 89 -3.50 -11.90 6.50
N PRO A 90 -3.73 -13.00 7.23
CA PRO A 90 -4.80 -13.05 8.22
C PRO A 90 -4.40 -12.27 9.48
N PRO A 91 -5.37 -11.92 10.34
CA PRO A 91 -5.11 -11.30 11.63
C PRO A 91 -4.11 -12.10 12.46
N GLY A 92 -3.21 -11.39 13.14
CA GLY A 92 -2.17 -11.95 14.00
C GLY A 92 -0.92 -12.46 13.27
N MET A 93 -0.87 -12.41 11.93
CA MET A 93 0.28 -12.83 11.15
C MET A 93 1.37 -11.75 11.16
N ASP A 94 2.50 -12.03 11.82
CA ASP A 94 3.69 -11.20 11.71
C ASP A 94 4.23 -11.24 10.27
N HIS A 95 4.51 -10.07 9.72
CA HIS A 95 5.00 -9.97 8.35
C HIS A 95 5.88 -8.75 8.07
N VAL A 96 6.66 -8.87 6.99
CA VAL A 96 7.42 -7.80 6.34
C VAL A 96 7.22 -7.93 4.83
N VAL A 97 6.90 -6.83 4.16
CA VAL A 97 7.01 -6.72 2.69
C VAL A 97 8.23 -5.89 2.37
N GLU A 98 9.13 -6.43 1.56
CA GLU A 98 10.35 -5.78 1.10
C GLU A 98 10.43 -5.71 -0.42
N ASN A 99 10.95 -4.60 -0.94
CA ASN A 99 11.38 -4.48 -2.31
C ASN A 99 12.83 -4.97 -2.44
N ALA A 100 12.98 -6.25 -2.79
CA ALA A 100 14.28 -6.87 -3.06
C ALA A 100 14.77 -6.65 -4.51
N GLY A 101 14.01 -5.91 -5.33
CA GLY A 101 14.32 -5.62 -6.72
C GLY A 101 15.21 -4.38 -6.92
N SER A 102 15.62 -4.15 -8.17
CA SER A 102 16.39 -2.97 -8.58
C SER A 102 15.52 -1.78 -8.97
N GLY A 103 14.23 -2.00 -9.23
CA GLY A 103 13.22 -0.98 -9.52
C GLY A 103 12.28 -0.76 -8.33
N LYS A 104 11.30 0.13 -8.51
CA LYS A 104 10.22 0.31 -7.52
C LYS A 104 9.23 -0.86 -7.55
N LEU A 105 8.66 -1.15 -6.39
CA LEU A 105 7.56 -2.11 -6.23
C LEU A 105 6.27 -1.34 -5.93
N TYR A 106 5.20 -1.69 -6.63
CA TYR A 106 3.88 -1.07 -6.49
C TYR A 106 2.86 -2.13 -6.11
N CYS A 107 2.25 -1.98 -4.95
CA CYS A 107 1.21 -2.89 -4.48
C CYS A 107 -0.10 -2.13 -4.27
N LEU A 108 -1.21 -2.64 -4.82
CA LEU A 108 -2.52 -2.28 -4.29
C LEU A 108 -2.66 -3.00 -2.95
N THR A 109 -2.74 -2.24 -1.87
CA THR A 109 -2.92 -2.75 -0.51
C THR A 109 -4.33 -2.44 -0.04
N VAL A 110 -5.05 -3.45 0.43
CA VAL A 110 -6.40 -3.32 1.00
C VAL A 110 -6.39 -3.92 2.38
N MET A 111 -6.96 -3.20 3.34
CA MET A 111 -7.00 -3.64 4.73
C MET A 111 -8.39 -3.49 5.34
N VAL A 112 -8.87 -4.56 5.98
CA VAL A 112 -10.20 -4.64 6.58
C VAL A 112 -10.17 -5.33 7.95
N PRO A 113 -10.52 -4.63 9.05
CA PRO A 113 -10.77 -3.18 9.15
C PRO A 113 -9.48 -2.35 9.01
N ASN A 114 -9.61 -1.02 9.04
CA ASN A 114 -8.49 -0.07 8.93
C ASN A 114 -7.45 -0.10 10.07
N GLU A 115 -7.81 -0.56 11.27
CA GLU A 115 -6.90 -0.69 12.43
C GLU A 115 -5.94 0.50 12.69
N GLY A 116 -6.34 1.73 12.39
CA GLY A 116 -5.54 2.94 12.64
C GLY A 116 -4.55 3.34 11.54
N LEU A 117 -4.42 2.57 10.44
CA LEU A 117 -3.44 2.87 9.39
C LEU A 117 -3.77 4.15 8.61
N ALA A 118 -5.05 4.40 8.31
CA ALA A 118 -5.48 5.64 7.66
C ALA A 118 -5.05 6.88 8.45
N GLU A 119 -5.14 6.85 9.77
CA GLU A 119 -4.76 7.93 10.67
C GLU A 119 -3.26 8.19 10.61
N LEU A 120 -2.44 7.13 10.60
CA LEU A 120 -0.99 7.23 10.42
C LEU A 120 -0.64 7.85 9.06
N ILE A 121 -1.26 7.39 7.98
CA ILE A 121 -1.06 7.93 6.63
C ILE A 121 -1.46 9.42 6.57
N ARG A 122 -2.58 9.78 7.21
CA ARG A 122 -3.08 11.17 7.25
C ARG A 122 -2.15 12.10 8.04
N ALA A 123 -1.55 11.60 9.12
CA ALA A 123 -0.58 12.33 9.95
C ALA A 123 0.83 12.40 9.33
N GLY A 124 1.12 11.54 8.34
CA GLY A 124 2.40 11.47 7.66
C GLY A 124 2.76 12.69 6.82
N MET A 125 4.01 12.70 6.35
CA MET A 125 4.56 13.73 5.47
C MET A 125 3.91 13.66 4.08
N ALA A 126 3.47 14.80 3.55
CA ALA A 126 2.98 14.89 2.18
C ALA A 126 4.11 14.60 1.18
N MET A 127 3.81 13.78 0.19
CA MET A 127 4.75 13.37 -0.86
C MET A 127 4.20 13.72 -2.24
N ALA A 128 5.08 13.72 -3.24
CA ALA A 128 4.71 13.82 -4.64
C ALA A 128 4.92 12.47 -5.35
N LEU A 129 4.14 12.28 -6.42
CA LEU A 129 4.39 11.25 -7.43
C LEU A 129 5.38 11.80 -8.46
N ASP A 130 6.43 11.04 -8.74
CA ASP A 130 7.28 11.29 -9.90
C ASP A 130 6.67 10.67 -11.17
N ASP A 131 7.33 10.84 -12.30
CA ASP A 131 6.82 10.38 -13.60
C ASP A 131 6.69 8.86 -13.67
N THR A 132 7.57 8.12 -12.98
CA THR A 132 7.51 6.65 -12.93
C THR A 132 6.30 6.22 -12.12
N ASP A 133 6.07 6.85 -10.97
CA ASP A 133 4.88 6.56 -10.16
C ASP A 133 3.60 6.86 -10.93
N ARG A 134 3.56 8.02 -11.61
CA ARG A 134 2.40 8.46 -12.39
C ARG A 134 2.09 7.49 -13.53
N ALA A 135 3.10 6.92 -14.17
CA ALA A 135 2.91 5.93 -15.24
C ALA A 135 2.20 4.66 -14.74
N VAL A 136 2.39 4.27 -13.48
CA VAL A 136 1.74 3.10 -12.88
C VAL A 136 0.36 3.43 -12.32
N VAL A 137 0.21 4.55 -11.60
CA VAL A 137 -1.05 4.86 -10.88
C VAL A 137 -2.03 5.73 -11.68
N SER A 138 -1.64 6.25 -12.84
CA SER A 138 -2.51 7.06 -13.70
C SER A 138 -2.86 6.33 -14.97
N ALA A 139 -4.11 6.47 -15.42
CA ALA A 139 -4.46 6.11 -16.78
C ALA A 139 -3.65 6.97 -17.75
N THR A 140 -3.08 6.34 -18.78
CA THR A 140 -2.62 7.07 -19.97
C THR A 140 -3.82 7.84 -20.52
N PRO A 141 -3.69 9.13 -20.88
CA PRO A 141 -4.76 9.81 -21.60
C PRO A 141 -5.09 8.99 -22.85
N SER A 142 -6.35 8.58 -22.97
CA SER A 142 -6.92 8.02 -24.20
C SER A 142 -6.92 9.04 -25.31
#